data_AF-A0A699XKG4-F1
#
_entry.id   AF-A0A699XKG4-F1
#
_cell.length_a   1.000
_cell.length_b   1.000
_cell.length_c   1.000
_cell.angle_alpha   90.00
_cell.angle_beta   90.00
_cell.angle_gamma   90.00
#
_symmetry.space_group_name_H-M   'P 1'
#
loop_
_entity.id
_entity.type
_entity.pdbx_description
1 polymer ?
#
loop_
_entity_poly.entity_id
_entity_poly.type
_entity_poly.pdbx_seq_one_letter_code
_entity_poly.pdbx_strand_id
1 'polypeptide(L)'
;PQSALLHKVLERRRGQPLGLALVAMELARRLDIKLEGVSFPGHFLLRVPGADHLLDPCGGRRLYPKDCRELLARQFGPDMPLRA
;
A
#
# COMPACT_ATOMS: atom_id res chain seq x y z
N PRO A 1 11.97 -6.04 -15.71
CA PRO A 1 12.01 -4.55 -15.85
C PRO A 1 12.68 -3.93 -14.61
N GLN A 2 13.40 -2.80 -14.76
CA GLN A 2 14.21 -2.21 -13.67
C GLN A 2 13.40 -1.79 -12.44
N SER A 3 12.13 -1.42 -12.61
CA SER A 3 11.24 -0.96 -11.54
C SER A 3 10.84 -2.04 -10.52
N ALA A 4 11.17 -3.30 -10.79
CA ALA A 4 11.00 -4.42 -9.87
C ALA A 4 12.31 -4.82 -9.15
N LEU A 5 13.46 -4.24 -9.53
CA LEU A 5 14.74 -4.53 -8.90
C LEU A 5 14.91 -3.63 -7.67
N LEU A 6 14.90 -4.21 -6.46
CA LEU A 6 14.89 -3.45 -5.21
C LEU A 6 16.08 -2.48 -5.08
N HIS A 7 17.28 -2.88 -5.49
CA HIS A 7 18.45 -2.00 -5.48
C HIS A 7 18.27 -0.76 -6.38
N LYS A 8 17.60 -0.91 -7.54
CA LYS A 8 17.26 0.23 -8.41
C LYS A 8 16.13 1.08 -7.85
N VAL A 9 15.17 0.48 -7.15
CA VAL A 9 14.12 1.24 -6.45
C VAL A 9 14.72 2.13 -5.37
N LEU A 10 15.70 1.63 -4.61
CA LEU A 10 16.43 2.39 -3.59
C LEU A 10 17.26 3.52 -4.22
N GLU A 11 18.06 3.21 -5.26
CA GLU A 11 18.87 4.21 -5.97
C GLU A 11 18.01 5.34 -6.55
N ARG A 12 16.89 5.00 -7.19
CA ARG A 12 16.04 5.95 -7.93
C ARG A 12 14.95 6.58 -7.07
N ARG A 13 14.75 6.08 -5.85
CA ARG A 13 13.63 6.44 -4.96
C ARG A 13 12.26 6.35 -5.66
N ARG A 14 12.14 5.40 -6.60
CA ARG A 14 10.97 5.20 -7.45
C ARG A 14 10.93 3.75 -7.90
N GLY A 15 9.77 3.12 -7.77
CA GLY A 15 9.59 1.70 -8.09
C GLY A 15 8.13 1.35 -8.31
N GLN A 16 7.87 0.06 -8.51
CA GLN A 16 6.50 -0.47 -8.47
C GLN A 16 5.96 -0.43 -7.03
N PRO A 17 4.63 -0.37 -6.83
CA PRO A 17 4.02 -0.30 -5.51
C PRO A 17 4.53 -1.37 -4.54
N LEU A 18 4.63 -2.62 -5.00
CA LEU A 18 5.15 -3.72 -4.19
C LEU A 18 6.60 -3.49 -3.73
N GLY A 19 7.47 -2.99 -4.62
CA GLY A 19 8.85 -2.70 -4.27
C GLY A 19 8.97 -1.61 -3.20
N LEU A 20 8.18 -0.54 -3.32
CA LEU A 20 8.13 0.53 -2.31
C LEU A 20 7.55 0.03 -0.99
N ALA A 21 6.53 -0.83 -1.05
CA ALA A 21 5.92 -1.42 0.13
C ALA A 21 6.89 -2.32 0.90
N LEU A 22 7.69 -3.12 0.21
CA LEU A 22 8.73 -3.96 0.82
C LEU A 22 9.79 -3.11 1.53
N VAL A 23 10.23 -1.99 0.92
CA VAL A 23 11.14 -1.04 1.57
C VAL A 23 10.51 -0.47 2.84
N ALA A 24 9.25 -0.02 2.77
CA ALA A 24 8.55 0.54 3.92
C ALA A 24 8.39 -0.47 5.06
N MET A 25 8.02 -1.72 4.75
CA MET A 25 7.90 -2.79 5.73
C MET A 25 9.24 -3.13 6.39
N GLU A 26 10.33 -3.17 5.63
CA GLU A 26 11.67 -3.41 6.19
C GLU A 26 12.12 -2.27 7.10
N LEU A 27 11.80 -1.02 6.77
CA LEU A 27 12.06 0.12 7.64
C LEU A 27 11.22 0.05 8.93
N ALA A 28 9.93 -0.24 8.82
CA ALA A 28 9.03 -0.39 9.96
C ALA A 28 9.50 -1.50 10.91
N ARG A 29 9.94 -2.64 10.36
CA ARG A 29 10.51 -3.74 11.13
C ARG A 29 11.72 -3.32 11.97
N ARG A 30 12.58 -2.45 11.45
CA ARG A 30 13.74 -1.91 12.19
C ARG A 30 13.36 -0.92 13.29
N LEU A 31 12.16 -0.34 13.20
CA LEU A 31 11.59 0.57 14.18
C LEU A 31 10.62 -0.11 15.15
N ASP A 32 10.54 -1.45 15.12
CA ASP A 32 9.59 -2.26 15.90
C ASP A 32 8.10 -1.90 15.64
N ILE A 33 7.82 -1.42 14.42
CA ILE A 33 6.45 -1.13 13.97
C ILE A 33 5.95 -2.34 13.17
N LYS A 34 4.87 -2.96 13.63
CA LYS A 34 4.22 -4.07 12.94
C LYS A 34 3.44 -3.60 11.70
N LEU A 35 4.16 -3.28 10.62
CA LEU A 35 3.57 -2.87 9.35
C LEU A 35 3.33 -4.10 8.46
N GLU A 36 2.07 -4.34 8.09
CA GLU A 36 1.60 -5.48 7.32
C GLU A 36 1.19 -5.06 5.90
N GLY A 37 1.47 -5.91 4.91
CA GLY A 37 0.95 -5.77 3.55
C GLY A 37 -0.52 -6.21 3.46
N VAL A 38 -1.31 -5.45 2.71
CA VAL A 38 -2.73 -5.72 2.45
C VAL A 38 -2.91 -5.85 0.94
N SER A 39 -3.36 -7.02 0.50
CA SER A 39 -3.84 -7.21 -0.87
C SER A 39 -5.18 -6.52 -1.01
N PHE A 40 -5.20 -5.39 -1.70
CA PHE A 40 -6.41 -4.64 -2.02
C PHE A 40 -6.65 -4.76 -3.52
N PRO A 41 -7.90 -4.81 -3.99
CA PRO A 41 -8.15 -4.85 -5.43
C PRO A 41 -7.41 -3.73 -6.17
N GLY A 42 -6.59 -4.11 -7.15
CA GLY A 42 -5.76 -3.19 -7.95
C GLY A 42 -4.62 -2.49 -7.22
N HIS A 43 -4.42 -2.72 -5.92
CA HIS A 43 -3.46 -1.98 -5.10
C HIS A 43 -2.77 -2.91 -4.08
N PHE A 44 -1.50 -2.64 -3.79
CA PHE A 44 -0.84 -3.24 -2.63
C PHE A 44 -0.71 -2.15 -1.56
N LEU A 45 -1.50 -2.26 -0.50
CA LEU A 45 -1.56 -1.28 0.58
C LEU A 45 -0.82 -1.80 1.81
N LEU A 46 -0.64 -0.92 2.79
CA LEU A 46 0.01 -1.25 4.06
C LEU A 46 -0.92 -0.93 5.23
N ARG A 47 -0.78 -1.61 6.36
CA ARG A 47 -1.52 -1.30 7.59
C ARG A 47 -0.68 -1.56 8.84
N VAL A 48 -0.96 -0.81 9.90
CA VAL A 48 -0.55 -1.20 11.25
C VAL A 48 -1.76 -1.84 11.93
N PRO A 49 -1.67 -3.05 12.51
CA PRO A 49 -2.76 -3.67 13.25
C PRO A 49 -3.32 -2.73 14.32
N GLY A 50 -4.64 -2.56 14.34
CA GLY A 50 -5.33 -1.64 15.25
C GLY A 50 -5.48 -0.21 14.72
N ALA A 51 -4.83 0.16 13.61
CA ALA A 51 -5.10 1.42 12.92
C ALA A 51 -6.44 1.38 12.16
N ASP A 52 -7.10 2.52 12.09
CA ASP A 52 -8.37 2.75 11.38
C ASP A 52 -8.20 3.10 9.89
N HIS A 53 -6.97 3.04 9.39
CA HIS A 53 -6.61 3.43 8.03
C HIS A 53 -5.58 2.48 7.42
N LEU A 54 -5.58 2.45 6.09
CA LEU A 54 -4.52 1.87 5.28
C LEU A 54 -3.52 2.96 4.87
N LEU A 55 -2.36 2.54 4.37
CA LEU A 55 -1.30 3.39 3.89
C LEU A 55 -0.98 3.04 2.43
N ASP A 56 -0.92 4.05 1.58
CA ASP A 56 -0.42 3.91 0.21
C ASP A 56 1.12 3.98 0.19
N PRO A 57 1.83 2.92 -0.22
CA PRO A 57 3.29 2.92 -0.29
C PRO A 57 3.86 3.85 -1.37
N CYS A 58 3.05 4.26 -2.37
CA CYS A 58 3.49 5.11 -3.46
C CYS A 58 3.46 6.60 -3.08
N GLY A 59 2.36 7.05 -2.46
CA GLY A 59 2.14 8.44 -2.09
C GLY A 59 2.30 8.75 -0.60
N GLY A 60 2.45 7.75 0.27
CA GLY A 60 2.50 7.93 1.73
C GLY A 60 1.18 8.37 2.34
N ARG A 61 0.08 8.35 1.57
CA ARG A 61 -1.24 8.81 2.02
C ARG A 61 -1.87 7.80 2.97
N ARG A 62 -2.55 8.32 4.00
CA ARG A 62 -3.52 7.54 4.78
C ARG A 62 -4.80 7.40 3.96
N LEU A 63 -5.29 6.18 3.86
CA LEU A 63 -6.51 5.82 3.16
C LEU A 63 -7.53 5.34 4.20
N TYR A 64 -8.54 6.14 4.44
CA TYR A 64 -9.66 5.79 5.31
C TYR A 64 -10.71 4.98 4.54
N PRO A 65 -11.73 4.41 5.20
CA PRO A 65 -12.76 3.64 4.52
C PRO A 65 -13.44 4.35 3.35
N LYS A 66 -13.57 5.69 3.40
CA LYS A 66 -14.09 6.48 2.27
C LYS A 66 -13.15 6.44 1.07
N ASP A 67 -11.85 6.67 1.26
CA ASP A 67 -10.86 6.58 0.19
C ASP A 67 -10.83 5.18 -0.43
N CYS A 68 -10.95 4.14 0.40
CA CYS A 68 -10.99 2.74 -0.07
C CYS A 68 -12.23 2.49 -0.96
N ARG A 69 -13.40 3.04 -0.60
CA ARG A 69 -14.59 2.98 -1.46
C ARG A 69 -14.36 3.66 -2.80
N GLU A 70 -13.73 4.83 -2.80
CA GLU A 70 -13.40 5.54 -4.03
C GLU A 70 -12.43 4.74 -4.92
N LEU A 71 -11.44 4.05 -4.32
CA LEU A 71 -10.53 3.16 -5.05
C LEU A 71 -11.27 1.98 -5.69
N LEU A 72 -12.20 1.35 -4.96
CA LEU A 72 -13.01 0.25 -5.50
C LEU A 72 -13.94 0.73 -6.60
N ALA A 73 -14.62 1.86 -6.40
CA ALA A 73 -15.52 2.43 -7.38
C ALA A 73 -14.80 2.76 -8.70
N ARG A 74 -13.54 3.23 -8.62
CA ARG A 74 -12.71 3.49 -9.82
C ARG A 74 -12.33 2.22 -10.57
N GLN A 75 -12.21 1.09 -9.87
CA GLN A 75 -11.76 -0.15 -10.49
C GLN A 75 -12.89 -1.06 -10.96
N PHE A 76 -14.00 -1.11 -10.23
CA PHE A 76 -15.12 -2.04 -10.49
C PHE A 76 -16.45 -1.34 -10.76
N GLY A 77 -16.52 0.00 -10.66
CA GLY A 77 -17.77 0.75 -10.74
C GLY A 77 -18.47 0.90 -9.37
N PRO A 78 -19.55 1.72 -9.31
CA PRO A 78 -20.19 2.14 -8.05
C PRO A 78 -20.87 1.01 -7.25
N ASP A 79 -21.16 -0.13 -7.88
CA ASP A 79 -22.01 -1.19 -7.29
C ASP A 79 -21.25 -2.29 -6.54
N MET A 80 -19.94 -2.16 -6.32
CA MET A 80 -19.17 -3.19 -5.60
C MET A 80 -19.35 -3.07 -4.08
N PRO A 81 -19.91 -4.08 -3.38
CA PRO A 81 -20.05 -4.03 -1.94
C PRO A 81 -18.70 -4.24 -1.24
N LEU A 82 -18.42 -3.42 -0.22
CA LEU A 82 -17.35 -3.66 0.75
C LEU A 82 -17.72 -4.88 1.59
N ARG A 83 -16.97 -5.98 1.48
CA ARG A 83 -17.01 -7.06 2.48
C ARG A 83 -15.99 -6.74 3.58
N ALA A 84 -16.50 -6.60 4.80
CA ALA A 84 -15.71 -6.40 6.02
C ALA A 84 -15.10 -7.74 6.50
#